data_AF-A0A455U5J4-F1
#
_entry.id   AF-A0A455U5J4-F1
#
_cell.length_a   1.000
_cell.length_b   1.000
_cell.length_c   1.000
_cell.angle_alpha   90.00
_cell.angle_beta   90.00
_cell.angle_gamma   90.00
#
_symmetry.space_group_name_H-M   'P 1'
#
loop_
_entity.id
_entity.type
_entity.pdbx_description
1 polymer ?
#
loop_
_entity_poly.entity_id
_entity_poly.type
_entity_poly.pdbx_seq_one_letter_code
_entity_poly.pdbx_strand_id
1 'polypeptide(L)'
;MPLKEISKEYFVKDVSGRPSIREVLKEGQEVIVQVDKEERGNKGAALTTFVSLAGRFLVLMPNNPRAGGISRRIEGDERSQLKDAMGQLTVPDKMGLIVRTAGIGRNPEELQWDLDYLVQVWESITTEAAKRPAPFLIYRESNVIIRAMRDYLRQDIGEVLIDSPEIHAEALGFIRQVMPSYQQRSNFTRTKSRYSRVSRSNRKLKPPISAK
;
A
#
# COMPACT_ATOMS: atom_id res chain seq x y z
N MET A 1 -3.56 -22.09 -1.43
CA MET A 1 -4.26 -21.00 -0.72
C MET A 1 -5.30 -21.59 0.23
N PRO A 2 -5.31 -21.23 1.53
CA PRO A 2 -6.32 -21.72 2.48
C PRO A 2 -7.72 -21.12 2.24
N LEU A 3 -8.80 -21.85 2.55
CA LEU A 3 -10.18 -21.38 2.37
C LEU A 3 -10.50 -20.05 3.10
N LYS A 4 -9.90 -19.83 4.26
CA LYS A 4 -10.09 -18.59 5.04
C LYS A 4 -9.54 -17.34 4.35
N GLU A 5 -8.69 -17.51 3.32
CA GLU A 5 -8.08 -16.44 2.54
C GLU A 5 -8.82 -16.20 1.21
N ILE A 6 -10.04 -16.74 1.09
CA ILE A 6 -10.86 -16.67 -0.13
C ILE A 6 -12.11 -15.85 0.16
N SER A 7 -12.29 -14.80 -0.64
CA SER A 7 -13.43 -13.91 -0.60
C SER A 7 -14.67 -14.67 -1.05
N LYS A 8 -15.78 -14.42 -0.35
CA LYS A 8 -17.07 -15.05 -0.65
C LYS A 8 -17.59 -14.69 -2.04
N GLU A 9 -17.09 -13.62 -2.65
CA GLU A 9 -17.44 -13.25 -4.03
C GLU A 9 -17.04 -14.32 -5.05
N TYR A 10 -16.04 -15.16 -4.73
CA TYR A 10 -15.62 -16.26 -5.58
C TYR A 10 -16.36 -17.57 -5.27
N PHE A 11 -17.29 -17.60 -4.31
CA PHE A 11 -17.99 -18.84 -3.97
C PHE A 11 -19.06 -19.12 -5.03
N VAL A 12 -19.04 -20.33 -5.61
CA VAL A 12 -20.01 -20.74 -6.64
C VAL A 12 -21.43 -20.94 -6.12
N LYS A 13 -21.60 -21.01 -4.79
CA LYS A 13 -22.89 -21.11 -4.10
C LYS A 13 -22.77 -20.50 -2.70
N ASP A 14 -23.86 -19.92 -2.21
CA ASP A 14 -23.93 -19.52 -0.80
C ASP A 14 -24.14 -20.75 0.07
N VAL A 15 -23.37 -20.86 1.14
CA VAL A 15 -23.37 -22.05 2.02
C VAL A 15 -23.46 -21.59 3.46
N SER A 16 -24.40 -22.18 4.20
CA SER A 16 -24.53 -21.96 5.63
C SER A 16 -23.46 -22.77 6.39
N GLY A 17 -22.91 -22.20 7.45
CA GLY A 17 -21.89 -22.86 8.29
C GLY A 17 -20.46 -22.75 7.75
N ARG A 18 -19.65 -23.80 7.97
CA ARG A 18 -18.24 -23.87 7.53
C ARG A 18 -18.15 -24.79 6.29
N PRO A 19 -18.20 -24.24 5.06
CA PRO A 19 -18.17 -25.06 3.86
C PRO A 19 -16.81 -25.72 3.67
N SER A 20 -16.79 -26.85 2.98
CA SER A 20 -15.55 -27.42 2.46
C SER A 20 -15.11 -26.67 1.19
N ILE A 21 -13.80 -26.62 0.90
CA ILE A 21 -13.30 -25.89 -0.28
C ILE A 21 -13.88 -26.40 -1.60
N ARG A 22 -14.13 -27.72 -1.69
CA ARG A 22 -14.71 -28.38 -2.87
C ARG A 22 -16.17 -28.00 -3.12
N GLU A 23 -16.87 -27.51 -2.10
CA GLU A 23 -18.25 -27.05 -2.23
C GLU A 23 -18.33 -25.65 -2.85
N VAL A 24 -17.34 -24.81 -2.58
CA VAL A 24 -17.40 -23.37 -2.88
C VAL A 24 -16.55 -22.96 -4.07
N LEU A 25 -15.60 -23.79 -4.50
CA LEU A 25 -14.71 -23.50 -5.62
C LEU A 25 -14.64 -24.66 -6.61
N LYS A 26 -14.33 -24.31 -7.86
CA LYS A 26 -14.11 -25.27 -8.95
C LYS A 26 -12.67 -25.23 -9.43
N GLU A 27 -12.16 -26.36 -9.88
CA GLU A 27 -10.88 -26.39 -10.59
C GLU A 27 -10.99 -25.60 -11.90
N GLY A 28 -9.92 -24.87 -12.26
CA GLY A 28 -9.91 -23.96 -13.40
C GLY A 28 -10.61 -22.62 -13.17
N GLN A 29 -11.17 -22.37 -11.98
CA GLN A 29 -11.77 -21.08 -11.65
C GLN A 29 -10.70 -19.98 -11.53
N GLU A 30 -10.89 -18.90 -12.26
CA GLU A 30 -10.02 -17.72 -12.21
C GLU A 30 -10.36 -16.84 -11.00
N VAL A 31 -9.31 -16.40 -10.29
CA VAL A 31 -9.42 -15.56 -9.09
C VAL A 31 -8.29 -14.53 -9.07
N ILE A 32 -8.58 -13.31 -8.63
CA ILE A 32 -7.53 -12.32 -8.34
C ILE A 32 -6.89 -12.70 -7.01
N VAL A 33 -5.56 -12.83 -6.99
CA VAL A 33 -4.79 -13.17 -5.80
C VAL A 33 -3.68 -12.15 -5.57
N GLN A 34 -3.42 -11.87 -4.29
CA GLN A 34 -2.27 -11.12 -3.82
C GLN A 34 -1.31 -12.06 -3.09
N VAL A 35 -0.01 -11.84 -3.30
CA VAL A 35 1.04 -12.47 -2.49
C VAL A 35 1.04 -11.81 -1.11
N ASP A 36 0.61 -12.54 -0.09
CA ASP A 36 0.66 -12.11 1.32
C ASP A 36 2.06 -12.34 1.90
N LYS A 37 2.68 -13.47 1.56
CA LYS A 37 4.04 -13.80 2.00
C LYS A 37 4.83 -14.39 0.84
N GLU A 38 6.04 -13.89 0.68
CA GLU A 38 7.02 -14.42 -0.26
C GLU A 38 7.33 -15.90 0.03
N GLU A 39 7.83 -16.59 -0.99
CA GLU A 39 8.33 -17.94 -0.83
C GLU A 39 9.47 -18.02 0.19
N ARG A 40 9.52 -19.13 0.93
CA ARG A 40 10.56 -19.34 1.93
C ARG A 40 11.00 -20.79 1.94
N GLY A 41 12.25 -21.03 1.54
CA GLY A 41 12.80 -22.37 1.40
C GLY A 41 11.96 -23.16 0.38
N ASN A 42 11.45 -24.32 0.80
CA ASN A 42 10.63 -25.17 -0.06
C ASN A 42 9.11 -24.83 0.01
N LYS A 43 8.73 -23.77 0.73
CA LYS A 43 7.32 -23.33 0.82
C LYS A 43 7.06 -22.27 -0.23
N GLY A 44 6.12 -22.54 -1.13
CA GLY A 44 5.61 -21.53 -2.08
C GLY A 44 4.97 -20.34 -1.36
N ALA A 45 4.77 -19.27 -2.12
CA ALA A 45 4.18 -18.03 -1.62
C ALA A 45 2.79 -18.26 -0.99
N ALA A 46 2.51 -17.54 0.09
CA ALA A 46 1.17 -17.47 0.66
C ALA A 46 0.32 -16.50 -0.15
N LEU A 47 -0.86 -16.94 -0.57
CA LEU A 47 -1.79 -16.16 -1.40
C LEU A 47 -3.06 -15.87 -0.61
N THR A 48 -3.67 -14.73 -0.91
CA THR A 48 -5.00 -14.34 -0.44
C THR A 48 -5.76 -13.68 -1.57
N THR A 49 -7.07 -13.88 -1.62
CA THR A 49 -7.92 -13.07 -2.51
C THR A 49 -8.34 -11.77 -1.84
N PHE A 50 -8.14 -11.60 -0.52
CA PHE A 50 -8.45 -10.34 0.17
C PHE A 50 -7.36 -9.32 -0.15
N VAL A 51 -7.58 -8.57 -1.23
CA VAL A 51 -6.61 -7.60 -1.70
C VAL A 51 -6.48 -6.47 -0.66
N SER A 52 -5.26 -5.99 -0.48
CA SER A 52 -4.92 -4.86 0.36
C SER A 52 -4.02 -3.92 -0.43
N LEU A 53 -4.45 -2.66 -0.54
CA LEU A 53 -3.72 -1.61 -1.24
C LEU A 53 -3.27 -0.59 -0.22
N ALA A 54 -1.96 -0.52 0.03
CA ALA A 54 -1.38 0.40 0.99
C ALA A 54 -1.15 1.77 0.35
N GLY A 55 -1.93 2.76 0.80
CA GLY A 55 -1.71 4.17 0.54
C GLY A 55 -0.79 4.78 1.58
N ARG A 56 -0.73 6.11 1.62
CA ARG A 56 0.15 6.84 2.53
C ARG A 56 -0.39 6.85 3.96
N PHE A 57 -1.67 7.18 4.10
CA PHE A 57 -2.37 7.30 5.37
C PHE A 57 -3.33 6.14 5.59
N LEU A 58 -3.80 5.53 4.51
CA LEU A 58 -4.84 4.53 4.52
C LEU A 58 -4.34 3.21 3.93
N VAL A 59 -5.04 2.12 4.28
CA VAL A 59 -4.97 0.85 3.56
C VAL A 59 -6.40 0.51 3.13
N LEU A 60 -6.60 0.38 1.82
CA LEU A 60 -7.87 -0.01 1.24
C LEU A 60 -7.96 -1.53 1.13
N MET A 61 -9.08 -2.09 1.56
CA MET A 61 -9.44 -3.49 1.47
C MET A 61 -10.66 -3.60 0.54
N PRO A 62 -10.49 -3.54 -0.79
CA PRO A 62 -11.60 -3.28 -1.72
C PRO A 62 -12.64 -4.39 -1.81
N ASN A 63 -12.30 -5.62 -1.39
CA ASN A 63 -13.21 -6.76 -1.38
C ASN A 63 -13.42 -7.38 0.01
N ASN A 64 -13.21 -6.57 1.05
CA ASN A 64 -13.47 -6.98 2.43
C ASN A 64 -14.07 -5.84 3.26
N PRO A 65 -15.40 -5.63 3.24
CA PRO A 65 -16.04 -4.54 3.98
C PRO A 65 -15.92 -4.69 5.50
N ARG A 66 -15.59 -5.90 5.98
CA ARG A 66 -15.40 -6.17 7.40
C ARG A 66 -14.00 -5.79 7.87
N ALA A 67 -13.05 -5.65 6.95
CA ALA A 67 -11.70 -5.24 7.28
C ALA A 67 -11.62 -3.72 7.36
N GLY A 68 -11.72 -3.17 8.57
CA GLY A 68 -11.57 -1.74 8.76
C GLY A 68 -11.21 -1.36 10.18
N GLY A 69 -10.78 -0.11 10.35
CA GLY A 69 -10.53 0.48 11.66
C GLY A 69 -9.26 1.33 11.73
N ILE A 70 -8.88 1.69 12.95
CA ILE A 70 -7.73 2.55 13.23
C ILE A 70 -6.59 1.68 13.76
N SER A 71 -5.37 1.90 13.27
CA SER A 71 -4.14 1.25 13.75
C SER A 71 -4.11 1.13 15.27
N ARG A 72 -3.72 -0.05 15.78
CA ARG A 72 -3.66 -0.34 17.23
C ARG A 72 -2.62 0.51 17.96
N ARG A 73 -1.70 1.15 17.23
CA ARG A 73 -0.69 2.06 17.81
C ARG A 73 -1.25 3.44 18.14
N ILE A 74 -2.52 3.70 17.81
CA ILE A 74 -3.17 5.00 17.97
C ILE A 74 -4.27 4.85 19.02
N GLU A 75 -4.15 5.65 20.08
CA GLU A 75 -4.96 5.59 21.30
C GLU A 75 -5.36 7.01 21.73
N GLY A 76 -6.24 7.11 22.73
CA GLY A 76 -6.67 8.40 23.29
C GLY A 76 -7.37 9.32 22.28
N ASP A 77 -7.13 10.62 22.41
CA ASP A 77 -7.80 11.66 21.64
C ASP A 77 -7.52 11.58 20.13
N GLU A 78 -6.31 11.17 19.74
CA GLU A 78 -5.94 10.97 18.33
C GLU A 78 -6.82 9.92 17.66
N ARG A 79 -7.19 8.86 18.40
CA ARG A 79 -8.08 7.81 17.90
C ARG A 79 -9.49 8.33 17.68
N SER A 80 -10.00 9.16 18.58
CA SER A 80 -11.32 9.78 18.45
C SER A 80 -11.37 10.74 17.26
N GLN A 81 -10.36 11.61 17.12
CA GLN A 81 -10.24 12.53 15.99
C GLN A 81 -10.19 11.80 14.64
N LEU A 82 -9.41 10.72 14.56
CA LEU A 82 -9.35 9.90 13.35
C LEU A 82 -10.67 9.21 13.04
N LYS A 83 -11.40 8.76 14.07
CA LYS A 83 -12.72 8.15 13.88
C LYS A 83 -13.71 9.16 13.28
N ASP A 84 -13.68 10.40 13.77
CA ASP A 84 -14.53 11.48 13.28
C ASP A 84 -14.15 11.89 11.86
N ALA A 85 -12.84 11.95 11.55
CA ALA A 85 -12.35 12.22 10.20
C ALA A 85 -12.72 11.08 9.22
N MET A 86 -12.59 9.82 9.63
CA MET A 86 -13.01 8.66 8.83
C MET A 86 -14.51 8.69 8.52
N GLY A 87 -15.34 9.17 9.46
CA GLY A 87 -16.78 9.30 9.26
C GLY A 87 -17.18 10.31 8.19
N GLN A 88 -16.26 11.17 7.75
CA GLN A 88 -16.47 12.16 6.70
C GLN A 88 -16.02 11.66 5.31
N LEU A 89 -15.35 10.50 5.25
CA LEU A 89 -14.88 9.94 4.00
C LEU A 89 -16.02 9.30 3.21
N THR A 90 -16.02 9.52 1.90
CA THR A 90 -16.91 8.83 0.97
C THR A 90 -16.25 7.53 0.55
N VAL A 91 -16.56 6.45 1.27
CA VAL A 91 -16.03 5.10 0.99
C VAL A 91 -17.00 4.34 0.10
N PRO A 92 -16.56 3.82 -1.07
CA PRO A 92 -17.41 2.99 -1.91
C PRO A 92 -17.93 1.74 -1.17
N ASP A 93 -19.12 1.29 -1.56
CA ASP A 93 -19.74 0.10 -0.99
C ASP A 93 -18.83 -1.12 -1.08
N LYS A 94 -18.95 -2.00 -0.08
CA LYS A 94 -18.22 -3.27 0.02
C LYS A 94 -16.69 -3.13 0.23
N MET A 95 -16.18 -1.92 0.38
CA MET A 95 -14.77 -1.69 0.70
C MET A 95 -14.55 -1.49 2.21
N GLY A 96 -13.41 -1.99 2.68
CA GLY A 96 -12.93 -1.80 4.04
C GLY A 96 -11.73 -0.85 4.07
N LEU A 97 -11.51 -0.17 5.19
CA LEU A 97 -10.53 0.92 5.27
C LEU A 97 -9.80 0.92 6.61
N ILE A 98 -8.47 0.88 6.58
CA ILE A 98 -7.62 0.89 7.77
C ILE A 98 -6.75 2.15 7.80
N VAL A 99 -6.82 2.92 8.89
CA VAL A 99 -5.96 4.11 9.07
C VAL A 99 -4.60 3.71 9.62
N ARG A 100 -3.52 4.13 8.94
CA ARG A 100 -2.12 3.97 9.34
C ARG A 100 -1.73 5.03 10.37
N THR A 101 -0.68 4.77 11.14
CA THR A 101 -0.10 5.75 12.09
C THR A 101 0.30 7.07 11.43
N ALA A 102 0.66 7.06 10.15
CA ALA A 102 0.97 8.28 9.40
C ALA A 102 -0.25 9.20 9.17
N GLY A 103 -1.47 8.68 9.33
CA GLY A 103 -2.72 9.44 9.18
C GLY A 103 -3.07 10.34 10.36
N ILE A 104 -2.39 10.22 11.51
CA ILE A 104 -2.63 11.07 12.67
C ILE A 104 -2.47 12.56 12.29
N GLY A 105 -3.44 13.37 12.69
CA GLY A 105 -3.45 14.81 12.46
C GLY A 105 -3.69 15.24 11.01
N ARG A 106 -4.06 14.30 10.12
CA ARG A 106 -4.45 14.60 8.74
C ARG A 106 -5.91 14.99 8.69
N ASN A 107 -6.20 15.99 7.86
CA ASN A 107 -7.58 16.43 7.67
C ASN A 107 -8.34 15.41 6.77
N PRO A 108 -9.69 15.45 6.79
CA PRO A 108 -10.50 14.53 5.98
C PRO A 108 -10.21 14.62 4.48
N GLU A 109 -9.85 15.79 3.96
CA GLU A 109 -9.56 16.01 2.53
C GLU A 109 -8.30 15.25 2.09
N GLU A 110 -7.21 15.32 2.88
CA GLU A 110 -5.97 14.56 2.63
C GLU A 110 -6.21 13.05 2.68
N LEU A 111 -7.07 12.61 3.60
CA LEU A 111 -7.48 11.20 3.69
C LEU A 111 -8.34 10.78 2.49
N GLN A 112 -9.26 11.63 2.04
CA GLN A 112 -10.09 11.37 0.87
C GLN A 112 -9.24 11.25 -0.40
N TRP A 113 -8.25 12.12 -0.60
CA TRP A 113 -7.34 12.01 -1.76
C TRP A 113 -6.54 10.71 -1.77
N ASP A 114 -6.05 10.25 -0.60
CA ASP A 114 -5.37 8.96 -0.49
C ASP A 114 -6.33 7.80 -0.80
N LEU A 115 -7.59 7.88 -0.33
CA LEU A 115 -8.62 6.90 -0.63
C LEU A 115 -8.95 6.85 -2.13
N ASP A 116 -9.22 8.01 -2.76
CA ASP A 116 -9.58 8.11 -4.18
C ASP A 116 -8.50 7.50 -5.07
N TYR A 117 -7.23 7.75 -4.75
CA TYR A 117 -6.11 7.12 -5.43
C TYR A 117 -6.13 5.59 -5.29
N LEU A 118 -6.36 5.06 -4.09
CA LEU A 118 -6.42 3.61 -3.87
C LEU A 118 -7.60 2.96 -4.61
N VAL A 119 -8.74 3.65 -4.69
CA VAL A 119 -9.90 3.22 -5.48
C VAL A 119 -9.54 3.17 -6.96
N GLN A 120 -8.89 4.21 -7.49
CA GLN A 120 -8.43 4.22 -8.89
C GLN A 120 -7.46 3.08 -9.21
N VAL A 121 -6.55 2.75 -8.29
CA VAL A 121 -5.64 1.59 -8.45
C VAL A 121 -6.45 0.30 -8.50
N TRP A 122 -7.46 0.13 -7.64
CA TRP A 122 -8.32 -1.04 -7.64
C TRP A 122 -9.16 -1.18 -8.94
N GLU A 123 -9.71 -0.07 -9.43
CA GLU A 123 -10.41 -0.04 -10.72
C GLU A 123 -9.50 -0.45 -11.88
N SER A 124 -8.24 0.02 -11.88
CA SER A 124 -7.25 -0.40 -12.87
C SER A 124 -6.95 -1.90 -12.78
N ILE A 125 -6.76 -2.44 -11.56
CA ILE A 125 -6.52 -3.88 -11.33
C ILE A 125 -7.67 -4.71 -11.88
N THR A 126 -8.90 -4.38 -11.50
CA THR A 126 -10.09 -5.14 -11.92
C THR A 126 -10.34 -5.04 -13.43
N THR A 127 -10.11 -3.86 -14.01
CA THR A 127 -10.20 -3.64 -15.46
C THR A 127 -9.17 -4.48 -16.21
N GLU A 128 -7.91 -4.49 -15.77
CA GLU A 128 -6.86 -5.31 -16.40
C GLU A 128 -7.09 -6.81 -16.21
N ALA A 129 -7.59 -7.22 -15.05
CA ALA A 129 -7.94 -8.62 -14.78
C ALA A 129 -9.00 -9.15 -15.78
N ALA A 130 -9.93 -8.31 -16.21
CA ALA A 130 -10.99 -8.70 -17.15
C ALA A 130 -10.54 -8.77 -18.62
N LYS A 131 -9.36 -8.25 -18.98
CA LYS A 131 -8.92 -8.13 -20.39
C LYS A 131 -8.40 -9.42 -21.00
N ARG A 132 -7.88 -10.34 -20.20
CA ARG A 132 -7.27 -11.59 -20.68
C ARG A 132 -7.41 -12.70 -19.63
N PRO A 133 -7.44 -13.98 -20.04
CA PRO A 133 -7.51 -15.10 -19.11
C PRO A 133 -6.21 -15.25 -18.30
N ALA A 134 -6.32 -15.88 -17.13
CA ALA A 134 -5.21 -16.22 -16.24
C ALA A 134 -4.28 -17.30 -16.86
N PRO A 135 -3.02 -17.46 -16.38
CA PRO A 135 -2.34 -16.68 -15.33
C PRO A 135 -1.49 -15.53 -15.89
N PHE A 136 -1.53 -14.37 -15.23
CA PHE A 136 -0.64 -13.26 -15.54
C PHE A 136 -0.52 -12.28 -14.37
N LEU A 137 0.54 -11.47 -14.40
CA LEU A 137 0.73 -10.36 -13.47
C LEU A 137 -0.20 -9.20 -13.83
N ILE A 138 -1.11 -8.85 -12.92
CA ILE A 138 -2.05 -7.73 -13.09
C ILE A 138 -1.41 -6.42 -12.62
N TYR A 139 -0.92 -6.41 -11.38
CA TYR A 139 -0.31 -5.25 -10.75
C TYR A 139 0.96 -5.66 -10.02
N ARG A 140 2.02 -4.88 -10.21
CA ARG A 140 3.28 -5.02 -9.48
C ARG A 140 3.38 -3.86 -8.52
N GLU A 141 3.61 -4.17 -7.25
CA GLU A 141 3.88 -3.14 -6.25
C GLU A 141 5.05 -2.25 -6.71
N SER A 142 4.92 -0.97 -6.40
CA SER A 142 5.86 0.04 -6.87
C SER A 142 7.29 -0.24 -6.41
N ASN A 143 8.26 0.31 -7.15
CA ASN A 143 9.67 0.15 -6.83
C ASN A 143 10.00 0.68 -5.41
N VAL A 144 11.19 0.35 -4.89
CA VAL A 144 11.59 0.72 -3.52
C VAL A 144 11.55 2.24 -3.27
N ILE A 145 11.77 3.05 -4.31
CA ILE A 145 11.84 4.51 -4.21
C ILE A 145 10.44 5.08 -4.04
N ILE A 146 9.49 4.66 -4.87
CA ILE A 146 8.09 5.04 -4.76
C ILE A 146 7.50 4.58 -3.42
N ARG A 147 7.82 3.36 -2.97
CA ARG A 147 7.43 2.88 -1.63
C ARG A 147 8.01 3.77 -0.53
N ALA A 148 9.30 4.12 -0.62
CA ALA A 148 9.93 5.00 0.34
C ALA A 148 9.30 6.39 0.34
N MET A 149 8.95 6.93 -0.83
CA MET A 149 8.24 8.20 -0.92
C MET A 149 6.85 8.13 -0.30
N ARG A 150 6.06 7.09 -0.61
CA ARG A 150 4.75 6.86 0.03
C ARG A 150 4.88 6.79 1.55
N ASP A 151 5.83 6.03 2.06
CA ASP A 151 5.91 5.70 3.48
C ASP A 151 6.65 6.75 4.33
N TYR A 152 7.59 7.50 3.74
CA TYR A 152 8.48 8.40 4.47
C TYR A 152 8.48 9.86 4.01
N LEU A 153 7.91 10.22 2.86
CA LEU A 153 7.98 11.61 2.36
C LEU A 153 7.12 12.57 3.18
N ARG A 154 7.58 13.04 4.33
CA ARG A 154 6.81 13.91 5.23
C ARG A 154 6.95 15.39 4.86
N GLN A 155 6.09 16.25 5.43
CA GLN A 155 6.08 17.69 5.14
C GLN A 155 7.35 18.42 5.61
N ASP A 156 8.07 17.87 6.58
CA ASP A 156 9.36 18.34 7.12
C ASP A 156 10.55 17.95 6.23
N ILE A 157 10.34 17.11 5.20
CA ILE A 157 11.38 16.79 4.23
C ILE A 157 11.47 17.91 3.19
N GLY A 158 12.57 18.65 3.26
CA GLY A 158 12.84 19.79 2.37
C GLY A 158 13.21 19.40 0.94
N GLU A 159 13.98 18.34 0.73
CA GLU A 159 14.32 17.85 -0.61
C GLU A 159 14.58 16.34 -0.65
N VAL A 160 14.31 15.76 -1.82
CA VAL A 160 14.56 14.38 -2.23
C VAL A 160 15.49 14.43 -3.44
N LEU A 161 16.74 14.03 -3.22
CA LEU A 161 17.75 14.05 -4.25
C LEU A 161 17.69 12.76 -5.06
N ILE A 162 17.35 12.87 -6.35
CA ILE A 162 17.33 11.76 -7.30
C ILE A 162 18.35 12.04 -8.40
N ASP A 163 19.28 11.12 -8.61
CA ASP A 163 20.36 11.26 -9.58
C ASP A 163 20.10 10.58 -10.93
N SER A 164 19.16 9.63 -11.00
CA SER A 164 18.67 9.05 -12.26
C SER A 164 17.52 9.89 -12.83
N PRO A 165 17.63 10.37 -14.08
CA PRO A 165 16.54 11.08 -14.77
C PRO A 165 15.25 10.26 -14.89
N GLU A 166 15.38 8.95 -15.12
CA GLU A 166 14.27 8.03 -15.31
C GLU A 166 13.48 7.89 -14.01
N ILE A 167 14.17 7.62 -12.91
CA ILE A 167 13.58 7.49 -11.58
C ILE A 167 12.98 8.82 -11.13
N HIS A 168 13.62 9.94 -11.47
CA HIS A 168 13.08 11.26 -11.16
C HIS A 168 11.75 11.51 -11.87
N ALA A 169 11.63 11.13 -13.14
CA ALA A 169 10.38 11.24 -13.89
C ALA A 169 9.28 10.34 -13.30
N GLU A 170 9.60 9.10 -12.91
CA GLU A 170 8.68 8.18 -12.26
C GLU A 170 8.20 8.72 -10.90
N ALA A 171 9.12 9.19 -10.06
CA ALA A 171 8.83 9.79 -8.77
C ALA A 171 7.92 11.02 -8.87
N LEU A 172 8.18 11.89 -9.86
CA LEU A 172 7.36 13.07 -10.12
C LEU A 172 5.97 12.69 -10.61
N GLY A 173 5.85 11.69 -11.48
CA GLY A 173 4.58 11.14 -11.94
C GLY A 173 3.75 10.60 -10.77
N PHE A 174 4.38 9.82 -9.88
CA PHE A 174 3.73 9.29 -8.69
C PHE A 174 3.25 10.38 -7.74
N ILE A 175 4.07 11.39 -7.41
CA ILE A 175 3.63 12.50 -6.56
C ILE A 175 2.45 13.24 -7.17
N ARG A 176 2.43 13.40 -8.48
CA ARG A 176 1.33 14.11 -9.13
C ARG A 176 -0.01 13.41 -8.91
N GLN A 177 0.00 12.08 -8.89
CA GLN A 177 -1.19 11.26 -8.71
C GLN A 177 -1.55 11.08 -7.23
N VAL A 178 -0.56 10.86 -6.37
CA VAL A 178 -0.79 10.43 -4.97
C VAL A 178 -0.68 11.57 -3.96
N MET A 179 0.10 12.60 -4.27
CA MET A 179 0.46 13.66 -3.33
C MET A 179 0.48 15.04 -3.98
N PRO A 180 -0.63 15.55 -4.56
CA PRO A 180 -0.62 16.80 -5.32
C PRO A 180 -0.10 18.01 -4.52
N SER A 181 -0.36 18.05 -3.21
CA SER A 181 0.11 19.09 -2.30
C SER A 181 1.63 19.17 -2.16
N TYR A 182 2.37 18.12 -2.55
CA TYR A 182 3.83 18.09 -2.53
C TYR A 182 4.45 18.58 -3.85
N GLN A 183 3.65 18.84 -4.89
CA GLN A 183 4.17 19.33 -6.18
C GLN A 183 4.74 20.74 -6.11
N GLN A 184 4.14 21.63 -5.31
CA GLN A 184 4.54 23.04 -5.24
C GLN A 184 5.81 23.28 -4.41
N ARG A 185 6.22 22.30 -3.60
CA ARG A 185 7.48 22.37 -2.87
C ARG A 185 8.54 21.74 -3.76
N SER A 186 9.57 22.51 -4.08
CA SER A 186 10.71 22.18 -4.94
C SER A 186 11.58 21.05 -4.36
N ASN A 187 10.97 19.89 -4.11
CA ASN A 187 11.51 18.81 -3.31
C ASN A 187 12.25 17.78 -4.16
N PHE A 188 12.43 18.01 -5.47
CA PHE A 188 13.12 17.07 -6.34
C PHE A 188 14.21 17.80 -7.11
N THR A 189 15.43 17.70 -6.58
CA THR A 189 16.61 18.36 -7.12
C THR A 189 17.53 17.31 -7.76
N ARG A 190 17.77 17.45 -9.07
CA ARG A 190 18.74 16.62 -9.79
C ARG A 190 20.15 17.02 -9.38
N THR A 191 20.81 16.22 -8.55
CA THR A 191 22.19 16.50 -8.13
C THR A 191 23.19 15.97 -9.15
N LYS A 192 24.15 16.80 -9.57
CA LYS A 192 25.36 16.33 -10.26
C LYS A 192 26.27 15.64 -9.23
N SER A 193 26.48 14.32 -9.38
CA SER A 193 27.45 13.45 -8.68
C SER A 193 27.43 13.49 -7.14
N ARG A 194 27.04 12.36 -6.52
CA ARG A 194 26.86 12.21 -5.06
C ARG A 194 28.16 12.27 -4.23
N TYR A 195 29.34 12.15 -4.81
CA TYR A 195 30.57 11.98 -4.03
C TYR A 195 31.19 13.26 -3.47
N SER A 196 30.77 14.45 -3.90
CA SER A 196 31.41 15.70 -3.45
C SER A 196 30.64 16.47 -2.37
N ARG A 197 29.34 16.19 -2.16
CA ARG A 197 28.47 17.07 -1.35
C ARG A 197 28.00 16.48 -0.01
N VAL A 198 27.97 15.16 0.15
CA VAL A 198 27.72 14.52 1.47
C VAL A 198 29.06 14.22 2.18
N SER A 199 29.90 15.25 2.30
CA SER A 199 31.08 15.25 3.16
C SER A 199 30.84 16.24 4.28
N ARG A 200 30.09 15.80 5.31
CA ARG A 200 30.05 16.35 6.68
C ARG A 200 28.89 15.70 7.46
N SER A 201 29.08 14.44 7.84
CA SER A 201 28.54 13.82 9.07
C SER A 201 28.55 12.29 8.93
N ASN A 202 29.75 11.71 8.81
CA ASN A 202 29.94 10.29 9.11
C ASN A 202 30.79 10.22 10.38
N ARG A 203 30.14 10.44 11.52
CA ARG A 203 30.66 10.05 12.83
C ARG A 203 29.68 9.06 13.44
N LYS A 204 29.87 7.77 13.13
CA LYS A 204 29.75 6.61 14.03
C LYS A 204 29.68 5.33 13.21
N LEU A 205 30.84 4.72 12.97
CA LEU A 205 31.03 3.27 12.99
C LEU A 205 32.49 3.07 13.44
N LYS A 206 32.72 2.97 14.75
CA LYS A 206 33.96 2.38 15.30
C LYS A 206 33.60 0.98 15.82
N PRO A 207 34.31 -0.08 15.44
CA PRO A 207 34.23 -1.36 16.14
C PRO A 207 35.15 -1.32 17.37
N PRO A 208 34.78 -1.91 18.52
CA PRO A 208 35.75 -2.16 19.58
C PRO A 208 36.44 -3.52 19.36
N ILE A 209 37.72 -3.42 18.98
CA ILE A 209 38.92 -4.00 19.62
C ILE A 209 38.89 -5.49 20.02
N SER A 210 39.86 -6.21 19.42
CA SER A 210 40.37 -7.55 19.75
C SER A 210 40.60 -7.79 21.24
N ALA A 211 40.08 -8.90 21.76
CA ALA A 211 40.56 -9.50 23.01
C ALA A 211 41.88 -10.25 22.74
N LYS A 212 42.84 -10.14 23.66
CA LYS A 212 43.91 -11.13 23.87
C LYS A 212 43.37 -12.21 24.80
#